data_AF-A0A8B6EFX6-F1
#
_entry.id   AF-A0A8B6EFX6-F1
#
_cell.length_a   1.000
_cell.length_b   1.000
_cell.length_c   1.000
_cell.angle_alpha   90.00
_cell.angle_beta   90.00
_cell.angle_gamma   90.00
#
_symmetry.space_group_name_H-M   'P 1'
#
loop_
_entity.id
_entity.type
_entity.pdbx_description
1 polymer ?
#
loop_
_entity_poly.entity_id
_entity_poly.type
_entity_poly.pdbx_seq_one_letter_code
_entity_poly.pdbx_strand_id
1 'polypeptide(L)'
;MEPASSNQSKGSIFCNKVKTLLMRAWRERWQDNHWGVMLKKMLLDVPGEAKELAEILMQQALVGPNPNNLILSYLKHSVTSQVIPYNTALGLITKYDEFSKPYCILGLINMVENIATNFSFVASMDNGLTTCRCLQSTIHWLLIGILQSQQRVKETRQPQQEYISIIDRASTAIQKIIELPTVQALLYVAMSDDMDKFREFEQAEVNVRGTLSQIHNDALPAQARQKVTAMLNSLSKIQEFAPPSQAVLEVTTLPICPSISVLVAIEAILNPTNDIQPFVEQISVTEKLMKLTRPYLYSELIRACFMGLIDANEKDNELNWAAFTYLKLPQVVVKMNQQAPRNDFSTDIEQGIDLLLNSVPLLDLTDIKLNCDCVQFLLLEFTKHDLITESQSQRLLHRRSTESEKPAKASDVATKPTPSLIIKAEPTVGSILKVFTEISS
;
A
#
# COMPACT_ATOMS: atom_id res chain seq x y z
N MET A 1 27.84 24.61 -5.92
CA MET A 1 27.57 25.63 -4.90
C MET A 1 26.11 26.01 -5.06
N GLU A 2 25.25 25.30 -4.35
CA GLU A 2 23.79 25.46 -4.34
C GLU A 2 23.34 26.56 -3.35
N PRO A 3 22.15 27.14 -3.53
CA PRO A 3 21.72 28.33 -2.81
C PRO A 3 21.06 27.99 -1.47
N ALA A 4 21.78 28.15 -0.37
CA ALA A 4 21.28 27.95 1.00
C ALA A 4 20.57 29.19 1.61
N SER A 5 20.55 30.35 0.94
CA SER A 5 20.17 31.63 1.56
C SER A 5 18.67 32.01 1.45
N SER A 6 17.89 31.40 0.55
CA SER A 6 16.48 31.80 0.33
C SER A 6 15.47 31.11 1.26
N ASN A 7 15.80 29.93 1.80
CA ASN A 7 14.90 29.16 2.67
C ASN A 7 14.92 29.65 4.13
N GLN A 8 16.04 30.16 4.64
CA GLN A 8 16.13 30.69 6.01
C GLN A 8 15.29 31.95 6.23
N SER A 9 15.12 32.80 5.20
CA SER A 9 14.33 34.03 5.32
C SER A 9 12.82 33.75 5.39
N LYS A 10 12.33 32.70 4.70
CA LYS A 10 10.90 32.33 4.66
C LYS A 10 10.43 31.68 5.96
N GLY A 11 11.23 30.78 6.55
CA GLY A 11 10.91 30.16 7.84
C GLY A 11 10.82 31.19 8.98
N SER A 12 11.73 32.17 9.00
CA SER A 12 11.70 33.27 9.98
C SER A 12 10.40 34.10 9.91
N ILE A 13 9.89 34.38 8.70
CA ILE A 13 8.64 35.14 8.50
C ILE A 13 7.43 34.33 8.97
N PHE A 14 7.36 33.04 8.61
CA PHE A 14 6.29 32.16 9.04
C PHE A 14 6.23 32.05 10.57
N CYS A 15 7.37 31.76 11.21
CA CYS A 15 7.49 31.66 12.67
C CYS A 15 6.99 32.93 13.37
N ASN A 16 7.38 34.11 12.88
CA ASN A 16 6.97 35.39 13.46
C ASN A 16 5.46 35.65 13.30
N LYS A 17 4.87 35.30 12.15
CA LYS A 17 3.41 35.41 11.95
C LYS A 17 2.64 34.44 12.82
N VAL A 18 3.06 33.18 12.93
CA VAL A 18 2.46 32.18 13.82
C VAL A 18 2.49 32.68 15.26
N LYS A 19 3.64 33.14 15.75
CA LYS A 19 3.78 33.68 17.12
C LYS A 19 2.87 34.88 17.35
N THR A 20 2.78 35.80 16.39
CA THR A 20 1.92 36.98 16.50
C THR A 20 0.44 36.59 16.55
N LEU A 21 0.02 35.67 15.68
CA LEU A 21 -1.33 35.13 15.65
C LEU A 21 -1.68 34.41 16.95
N LEU A 22 -0.76 33.58 17.45
CA LEU A 22 -0.92 32.83 18.69
C LEU A 22 -1.03 33.76 19.90
N MET A 23 -0.19 34.81 19.98
CA MET A 23 -0.26 35.81 21.04
C MET A 23 -1.60 36.55 21.04
N ARG A 24 -2.13 36.87 19.85
CA ARG A 24 -3.46 37.47 19.71
C ARG A 24 -4.55 36.51 20.17
N ALA A 25 -4.53 35.27 19.68
CA ALA A 25 -5.49 34.24 20.02
C ALA A 25 -5.53 33.95 21.52
N TRP A 26 -4.35 33.88 22.14
CA TRP A 26 -4.22 33.67 23.58
C TRP A 26 -4.75 34.85 24.40
N ARG A 27 -4.40 36.10 24.02
CA ARG A 27 -4.91 37.32 24.69
C ARG A 27 -6.43 37.45 24.60
N GLU A 28 -6.99 37.15 23.43
CA GLU A 28 -8.42 37.24 23.15
C GLU A 28 -9.19 35.95 23.54
N ARG A 29 -8.51 34.93 24.06
CA ARG A 29 -9.07 33.61 24.43
C ARG A 29 -9.95 33.00 23.33
N TRP A 30 -9.41 32.95 22.11
CA TRP A 30 -10.14 32.40 20.97
C TRP A 30 -10.56 30.96 21.21
N GLN A 31 -11.75 30.61 20.70
CA GLN A 31 -12.21 29.23 20.62
C GLN A 31 -11.46 28.48 19.52
N ASP A 32 -11.40 27.15 19.62
CA ASP A 32 -10.66 26.27 18.71
C ASP A 32 -11.04 26.49 17.23
N ASN A 33 -12.33 26.64 16.94
CA ASN A 33 -12.84 26.90 15.60
C ASN A 33 -12.35 28.25 15.04
N HIS A 34 -12.33 29.29 15.87
CA HIS A 34 -11.89 30.61 15.47
C HIS A 34 -10.37 30.63 15.22
N TRP A 35 -9.61 29.91 16.05
CA TRP A 35 -8.20 29.61 15.80
C TRP A 35 -8.00 28.95 14.44
N GLY A 36 -8.72 27.85 14.16
CA GLY A 36 -8.61 27.12 12.89
C GLY A 36 -8.89 27.99 11.66
N VAL A 37 -9.92 28.83 11.70
CA VAL A 37 -10.26 29.76 10.60
C VAL A 37 -9.14 30.77 10.36
N MET A 38 -8.61 31.39 11.42
CA MET A 38 -7.56 32.40 11.28
C MET A 38 -6.21 31.80 10.90
N LEU A 39 -5.90 30.61 11.41
CA LEU A 39 -4.73 29.84 11.03
C LEU A 39 -4.77 29.49 9.53
N LYS A 40 -5.90 29.01 9.02
CA LYS A 40 -6.07 28.71 7.59
C LYS A 40 -5.88 29.95 6.72
N LYS A 41 -6.43 31.10 7.12
CA LYS A 41 -6.22 32.39 6.43
C LYS A 41 -4.74 32.79 6.41
N MET A 42 -4.03 32.59 7.52
CA MET A 42 -2.59 32.89 7.59
C MET A 42 -1.78 31.95 6.68
N LEU A 43 -2.10 30.66 6.64
CA LEU A 43 -1.42 29.68 5.78
C LEU A 43 -1.61 29.94 4.27
N LEU A 44 -2.71 30.60 3.86
CA LEU A 44 -2.90 31.04 2.47
C LEU A 44 -1.98 32.20 2.09
N ASP A 45 -1.61 33.05 3.05
CA ASP A 45 -0.76 34.22 2.86
C ASP A 45 0.74 33.87 3.00
N VAL A 46 1.07 32.99 3.95
CA VAL A 46 2.43 32.47 4.14
C VAL A 46 2.37 30.95 4.30
N PRO A 47 2.69 30.18 3.23
CA PRO A 47 2.78 28.74 3.36
C PRO A 47 3.93 28.39 4.31
N GLY A 48 3.67 27.51 5.26
CA GLY A 48 4.65 27.05 6.25
C GLY A 48 4.59 25.55 6.44
N GLU A 49 5.62 25.00 7.10
CA GLU A 49 5.71 23.58 7.37
C GLU A 49 4.88 23.20 8.60
N ALA A 50 4.12 22.10 8.49
CA ALA A 50 3.29 21.60 9.58
C ALA A 50 4.11 21.27 10.85
N LYS A 51 5.35 20.81 10.67
CA LYS A 51 6.29 20.53 11.76
C LYS A 51 6.68 21.79 12.52
N GLU A 52 7.02 22.87 11.82
CA GLU A 52 7.37 24.15 12.45
C GLU A 52 6.19 24.73 13.25
N LEU A 53 4.97 24.65 12.71
CA LEU A 53 3.76 25.05 13.43
C LEU A 53 3.55 24.22 14.71
N ALA A 54 3.70 22.91 14.63
CA ALA A 54 3.54 22.01 15.77
C ALA A 54 4.61 22.27 16.84
N GLU A 55 5.86 22.52 16.45
CA GLU A 55 6.96 22.89 17.35
C GLU A 55 6.66 24.20 18.09
N ILE A 56 6.20 25.23 17.39
CA ILE A 56 5.85 26.52 18.01
C ILE A 56 4.73 26.34 19.03
N LEU A 57 3.64 25.65 18.65
CA LEU A 57 2.51 25.42 19.56
C LEU A 57 2.92 24.60 20.79
N MET A 58 3.72 23.56 20.62
CA MET A 58 4.19 22.73 21.72
C MET A 58 5.12 23.50 22.66
N GLN A 59 6.10 24.24 22.13
CA GLN A 59 7.01 25.05 22.94
C GLN A 59 6.24 26.10 23.76
N GLN A 60 5.28 26.80 23.14
CA GLN A 60 4.48 27.81 23.83
C GLN A 60 3.49 27.20 24.84
N ALA A 61 3.04 25.97 24.61
CA ALA A 61 2.19 25.26 25.56
C ALA A 61 2.94 24.83 26.83
N LEU A 62 4.25 24.56 26.75
CA LEU A 62 5.00 23.87 27.81
C LEU A 62 6.07 24.74 28.51
N VAL A 63 6.03 26.07 28.32
CA VAL A 63 7.00 27.01 28.93
C VAL A 63 6.99 26.95 30.46
N GLY A 64 5.79 26.83 31.06
CA GLY A 64 5.61 26.86 32.52
C GLY A 64 5.70 25.49 33.20
N PRO A 65 5.56 25.45 34.54
CA PRO A 65 5.42 24.20 35.30
C PRO A 65 4.10 23.48 35.02
N ASN A 66 3.09 24.22 34.55
CA ASN A 66 1.80 23.73 34.10
C ASN A 66 1.63 24.03 32.61
N PRO A 67 0.96 23.13 31.87
CA PRO A 67 0.72 23.36 30.45
C PRO A 67 -0.31 24.47 30.24
N ASN A 68 -0.10 25.29 29.21
CA ASN A 68 -1.10 26.23 28.73
C ASN A 68 -2.19 25.47 27.96
N ASN A 69 -3.26 25.11 28.67
CA ASN A 69 -4.36 24.30 28.14
C ASN A 69 -5.04 24.90 26.89
N LEU A 70 -5.04 26.23 26.76
CA LEU A 70 -5.60 26.89 25.57
C LEU A 70 -4.72 26.65 24.33
N ILE A 71 -3.39 26.73 24.48
CA ILE A 71 -2.49 26.45 23.35
C ILE A 71 -2.48 24.95 23.03
N LEU A 72 -2.60 24.07 24.03
CA LEU A 72 -2.81 22.64 23.81
C LEU A 72 -4.13 22.36 23.06
N SER A 73 -5.21 23.10 23.34
CA SER A 73 -6.47 22.91 22.60
C SER A 73 -6.32 23.35 21.13
N TYR A 74 -5.58 24.42 20.86
CA TYR A 74 -5.24 24.83 19.50
C TYR A 74 -4.43 23.76 18.75
N LEU A 75 -3.42 23.18 19.40
CA LEU A 75 -2.64 22.10 18.82
C LEU A 75 -3.50 20.86 18.57
N LYS A 76 -4.34 20.46 19.54
CA LYS A 76 -5.31 19.38 19.38
C LYS A 76 -6.23 19.63 18.18
N HIS A 77 -6.80 20.83 18.09
CA HIS A 77 -7.69 21.21 16.99
C HIS A 77 -6.97 21.15 15.64
N SER A 78 -5.75 21.68 15.56
CA SER A 78 -4.92 21.65 14.35
C SER A 78 -4.58 20.22 13.89
N VAL A 79 -4.41 19.28 14.81
CA VAL A 79 -4.25 17.85 14.47
C VAL A 79 -5.56 17.24 14.00
N THR A 80 -6.67 17.44 14.73
CA THR A 80 -7.98 16.88 14.36
C THR A 80 -8.53 17.43 13.04
N SER A 81 -8.17 18.67 12.68
CA SER A 81 -8.51 19.30 11.39
C SER A 81 -7.52 18.98 10.28
N GLN A 82 -6.54 18.10 10.52
CA GLN A 82 -5.51 17.65 9.58
C GLN A 82 -4.62 18.77 9.02
N VAL A 83 -4.58 19.94 9.69
CA VAL A 83 -3.59 20.99 9.38
C VAL A 83 -2.19 20.54 9.81
N ILE A 84 -2.11 19.77 10.90
CA ILE A 84 -0.88 19.13 11.38
C ILE A 84 -1.06 17.61 11.28
N PRO A 85 -0.20 16.90 10.54
CA PRO A 85 -0.21 15.44 10.51
C PRO A 85 0.00 14.84 11.92
N TYR A 86 -0.73 13.76 12.21
CA TYR A 86 -0.66 13.09 13.51
C TYR A 86 0.75 12.59 13.85
N ASN A 87 1.49 12.07 12.87
CA ASN A 87 2.84 11.55 13.01
C ASN A 87 3.82 12.65 13.42
N THR A 88 3.59 13.87 12.93
CA THR A 88 4.37 15.06 13.28
C THR A 88 4.11 15.47 14.72
N ALA A 89 2.83 15.53 15.13
CA ALA A 89 2.47 15.89 16.50
C ALA A 89 2.99 14.84 17.50
N LEU A 90 2.69 13.55 17.29
CA LEU A 90 3.16 12.47 18.14
C LEU A 90 4.69 12.39 18.17
N GLY A 91 5.35 12.52 17.02
CA GLY A 91 6.82 12.50 16.93
C GLY A 91 7.52 13.68 17.62
N LEU A 92 6.81 14.80 17.87
CA LEU A 92 7.30 15.87 18.73
C LEU A 92 7.06 15.56 20.22
N ILE A 93 5.90 14.98 20.56
CA ILE A 93 5.58 14.62 21.95
C ILE A 93 6.59 13.60 22.47
N THR A 94 6.94 12.60 21.67
CA THR A 94 7.89 11.55 22.07
C THR A 94 9.31 12.04 22.32
N LYS A 95 9.64 13.26 21.86
CA LYS A 95 10.94 13.90 22.12
C LYS A 95 10.96 14.74 23.40
N TYR A 96 9.81 14.93 24.04
CA TYR A 96 9.75 15.68 25.29
C TYR A 96 10.24 14.82 26.46
N ASP A 97 11.35 15.21 27.10
CA ASP A 97 12.04 14.44 28.14
C ASP A 97 12.06 15.12 29.52
N GLU A 98 11.45 16.31 29.65
CA GLU A 98 11.33 17.04 30.92
C GLU A 98 10.24 16.47 31.83
N PHE A 99 10.39 15.21 32.26
CA PHE A 99 9.47 14.52 33.18
C PHE A 99 9.45 15.10 34.60
N SER A 100 10.34 16.05 34.91
CA SER A 100 10.30 16.86 36.12
C SER A 100 9.11 17.83 36.17
N LYS A 101 8.39 18.03 35.05
CA LYS A 101 7.16 18.83 34.96
C LYS A 101 5.92 17.93 34.83
N PRO A 102 5.41 17.36 35.94
CA PRO A 102 4.41 16.29 35.89
C PRO A 102 3.08 16.72 35.26
N TYR A 103 2.65 17.97 35.47
CA TYR A 103 1.41 18.48 34.86
C TYR A 103 1.52 18.67 33.34
N CYS A 104 2.70 19.00 32.83
CA CYS A 104 2.97 19.05 31.38
C CYS A 104 2.88 17.64 30.79
N ILE A 105 3.49 16.65 31.44
CA ILE A 105 3.40 15.24 31.04
C ILE A 105 1.94 14.77 31.02
N LEU A 106 1.15 15.09 32.05
CA LEU A 106 -0.29 14.76 32.08
C LEU A 106 -1.06 15.37 30.92
N GLY A 107 -0.78 16.63 30.56
CA GLY A 107 -1.37 17.29 29.40
C GLY A 107 -1.01 16.60 28.08
N LEU A 108 0.25 16.19 27.94
CA LEU A 108 0.74 15.47 26.77
C LEU A 108 0.17 14.04 26.67
N ILE A 109 0.06 13.30 27.78
CA ILE A 109 -0.57 11.97 27.80
C ILE A 109 -2.02 12.05 27.32
N ASN A 110 -2.78 13.02 27.80
CA ASN A 110 -4.16 13.22 27.33
C ASN A 110 -4.20 13.52 25.83
N MET A 111 -3.26 14.33 25.32
CA MET A 111 -3.16 14.61 23.89
C MET A 111 -2.82 13.36 23.06
N VAL A 112 -1.84 12.56 23.52
CA VAL A 112 -1.47 11.28 22.91
C VAL A 112 -2.65 10.33 22.86
N GLU A 113 -3.35 10.14 23.99
CA GLU A 113 -4.54 9.29 24.06
C GLU A 113 -5.59 9.74 23.03
N ASN A 114 -5.91 11.04 22.98
CA ASN A 114 -6.90 11.57 22.04
C ASN A 114 -6.49 11.35 20.57
N ILE A 115 -5.22 11.54 20.21
CA ILE A 115 -4.74 11.39 18.83
C ILE A 115 -4.66 9.92 18.43
N ALA A 116 -4.04 9.08 19.26
CA ALA A 116 -3.77 7.69 18.93
C ALA A 116 -5.03 6.80 18.96
N THR A 117 -6.05 7.15 19.75
CA THR A 117 -7.32 6.42 19.79
C THR A 117 -8.31 6.80 18.68
N ASN A 118 -8.25 8.03 18.17
CA ASN A 118 -9.11 8.52 17.07
C ASN A 118 -8.40 8.47 15.73
N PHE A 119 -7.40 7.59 15.61
CA PHE A 119 -6.59 7.43 14.42
C PHE A 119 -7.44 6.93 13.25
N SER A 120 -7.55 7.73 12.18
CA SER A 120 -8.18 7.33 10.91
C SER A 120 -7.12 7.23 9.83
N PHE A 121 -7.09 6.10 9.13
CA PHE A 121 -6.21 5.88 7.98
C PHE A 121 -6.77 6.63 6.77
N VAL A 122 -6.53 7.93 6.71
CA VAL A 122 -6.51 8.60 5.41
C VAL A 122 -5.17 8.23 4.81
N ALA A 123 -5.17 7.61 3.64
CA ALA A 123 -4.00 7.36 2.82
C ALA A 123 -3.38 8.71 2.39
N SER A 124 -2.75 9.39 3.35
CA SER A 124 -1.83 10.49 3.12
C SER A 124 -0.60 9.92 2.44
N MET A 125 0.11 10.75 1.69
CA MET A 125 1.40 10.47 1.06
C MET A 125 2.53 10.13 2.07
N ASP A 126 2.20 10.01 3.36
CA ASP A 126 3.13 9.61 4.41
C ASP A 126 3.42 8.11 4.33
N ASN A 127 4.71 7.77 4.28
CA ASN A 127 5.20 6.39 4.30
C ASN A 127 4.62 5.63 5.51
N GLY A 128 3.82 4.59 5.28
CA GLY A 128 3.14 3.80 6.32
C GLY A 128 4.07 3.28 7.42
N LEU A 129 5.35 3.01 7.10
CA LEU A 129 6.37 2.64 8.09
C LEU A 129 6.65 3.75 9.10
N THR A 130 6.58 5.02 8.69
CA THR A 130 6.76 6.17 9.57
C THR A 130 5.68 6.19 10.64
N THR A 131 4.44 5.85 10.28
CA THR A 131 3.33 5.74 11.22
C THR A 131 3.53 4.58 12.19
N CYS A 132 3.97 3.42 11.70
CA CYS A 132 4.33 2.28 12.55
C CYS A 132 5.40 2.68 13.60
N ARG A 133 6.52 3.26 13.16
CA ARG A 133 7.60 3.74 14.04
C ARG A 133 7.14 4.79 15.03
N CYS A 134 6.29 5.72 14.60
CA CYS A 134 5.76 6.78 15.43
C CYS A 134 4.87 6.23 16.56
N LEU A 135 4.00 5.26 16.24
CA LEU A 135 3.16 4.59 17.23
C LEU A 135 3.99 3.81 18.25
N GLN A 136 4.99 3.04 17.80
CA GLN A 136 5.91 2.33 18.70
C GLN A 136 6.64 3.32 19.63
N SER A 137 7.19 4.41 19.07
CA SER A 137 7.87 5.45 19.85
C SER A 137 6.93 6.13 20.86
N THR A 138 5.65 6.27 20.49
CA THR A 138 4.61 6.86 21.37
C THR A 138 4.34 5.97 22.56
N ILE A 139 4.17 4.66 22.36
CA ILE A 139 3.97 3.72 23.47
C ILE A 139 5.25 3.62 24.31
N HIS A 140 6.42 3.60 23.67
CA HIS A 140 7.69 3.64 24.39
C HIS A 140 7.79 4.87 25.31
N TRP A 141 7.48 6.06 24.80
CA TRP A 141 7.50 7.28 25.59
C TRP A 141 6.53 7.23 26.79
N LEU A 142 5.33 6.67 26.60
CA LEU A 142 4.39 6.45 27.71
C LEU A 142 4.96 5.47 28.75
N LEU A 143 5.63 4.39 28.34
CA LEU A 143 6.32 3.46 29.25
C LEU A 143 7.44 4.15 30.03
N ILE A 144 8.23 5.01 29.38
CA ILE A 144 9.26 5.81 30.05
C ILE A 144 8.62 6.75 31.08
N GLY A 145 7.50 7.38 30.76
CA GLY A 145 6.75 8.22 31.71
C GLY A 145 6.26 7.45 32.94
N ILE A 146 5.81 6.20 32.75
CA ILE A 146 5.45 5.29 33.86
C ILE A 146 6.70 4.96 34.68
N LEU A 147 7.78 4.55 34.03
CA LEU A 147 9.03 4.13 34.69
C LEU A 147 9.61 5.25 35.57
N GLN A 148 9.73 6.46 35.01
CA GLN A 148 10.29 7.59 35.76
C GLN A 148 9.38 7.99 36.93
N SER A 149 8.07 7.99 36.73
CA SER A 149 7.11 8.25 37.81
C SER A 149 7.17 7.20 38.92
N GLN A 150 7.33 5.92 38.54
CA GLN A 150 7.55 4.82 39.49
C GLN A 150 8.84 4.98 40.30
N GLN A 151 9.94 5.40 39.65
CA GLN A 151 11.21 5.66 40.32
C GLN A 151 11.08 6.80 41.34
N ARG A 152 10.39 7.89 41.00
CA ARG A 152 10.13 9.01 41.94
C ARG A 152 9.31 8.59 43.16
N VAL A 153 8.26 7.80 42.96
CA VAL A 153 7.43 7.25 44.05
C VAL A 153 8.26 6.29 44.92
N LYS A 154 9.11 5.47 44.31
CA LYS A 154 10.02 4.54 45.02
C LYS A 154 11.04 5.28 45.89
N GLU A 155 11.66 6.33 45.35
CA GLU A 155 12.68 7.15 46.04
C GLU A 155 12.07 7.87 47.25
N THR A 156 10.91 8.50 47.05
CA THR A 156 10.25 9.32 48.09
C THR A 156 9.56 8.46 49.16
N ARG A 157 9.19 7.21 48.81
CA ARG A 157 8.44 6.27 49.67
C ARG A 157 7.11 6.83 50.19
N GLN A 158 6.58 7.86 49.54
CA GLN A 158 5.31 8.51 49.87
C GLN A 158 4.48 8.66 48.60
N PRO A 159 3.14 8.61 48.72
CA PRO A 159 2.25 8.81 47.58
C PRO A 159 2.33 10.25 47.07
N GLN A 160 2.91 10.43 45.89
CA GLN A 160 2.92 11.70 45.17
C GLN A 160 1.82 11.67 44.10
N GLN A 161 0.78 12.46 44.32
CA GLN A 161 -0.47 12.38 43.56
C GLN A 161 -0.27 12.62 42.05
N GLU A 162 0.62 13.52 41.69
CA GLU A 162 0.93 13.87 40.31
C GLU A 162 1.62 12.73 39.55
N TYR A 163 2.58 12.03 40.16
CA TYR A 163 3.25 10.87 39.55
C TYR A 163 2.35 9.64 39.53
N ILE A 164 1.52 9.44 40.56
CA ILE A 164 0.47 8.40 40.55
C ILE A 164 -0.51 8.66 39.40
N SER A 165 -0.89 9.92 39.17
CA SER A 165 -1.76 10.30 38.06
C SER A 165 -1.12 10.02 36.70
N ILE A 166 0.20 10.24 36.56
CA ILE A 166 0.94 9.90 35.33
C ILE A 166 0.91 8.39 35.10
N ILE A 167 1.24 7.59 36.12
CA ILE A 167 1.20 6.12 36.04
C ILE A 167 -0.19 5.64 35.61
N ASP A 168 -1.24 6.16 36.25
CA ASP A 168 -2.62 5.77 35.96
C ASP A 168 -3.05 6.14 34.53
N ARG A 169 -2.81 7.39 34.13
CA ARG A 169 -3.23 7.93 32.83
C ARG A 169 -2.44 7.33 31.69
N ALA A 170 -1.12 7.19 31.82
CA ALA A 170 -0.28 6.56 30.80
C ALA A 170 -0.65 5.08 30.62
N SER A 171 -0.85 4.34 31.71
CA SER A 171 -1.28 2.92 31.62
C SER A 171 -2.64 2.79 30.92
N THR A 172 -3.59 3.67 31.27
CA THR A 172 -4.91 3.70 30.64
C THR A 172 -4.83 4.08 29.15
N ALA A 173 -3.99 5.04 28.80
CA ALA A 173 -3.78 5.46 27.41
C ALA A 173 -3.17 4.32 26.58
N ILE A 174 -2.10 3.68 27.08
CA ILE A 174 -1.50 2.52 26.41
C ILE A 174 -2.56 1.45 26.19
N GLN A 175 -3.31 1.07 27.24
CA GLN A 175 -4.34 0.03 27.14
C GLN A 175 -5.36 0.33 26.04
N LYS A 176 -5.92 1.55 26.00
CA LYS A 176 -6.88 1.94 24.96
C LYS A 176 -6.29 1.95 23.56
N ILE A 177 -5.04 2.38 23.42
CA ILE A 177 -4.34 2.43 22.13
C ILE A 177 -4.11 1.01 21.61
N ILE A 178 -3.64 0.09 22.46
CA ILE A 178 -3.30 -1.27 22.04
C ILE A 178 -4.51 -2.18 21.90
N GLU A 179 -5.68 -1.82 22.45
CA GLU A 179 -6.94 -2.53 22.23
C GLU A 179 -7.48 -2.35 20.80
N LEU A 180 -6.96 -1.38 20.03
CA LEU A 180 -7.33 -1.17 18.64
C LEU A 180 -6.61 -2.18 17.73
N PRO A 181 -7.34 -3.05 16.99
CA PRO A 181 -6.73 -4.09 16.14
C PRO A 181 -5.78 -3.53 15.08
N THR A 182 -6.12 -2.36 14.52
CA THR A 182 -5.27 -1.67 13.55
C THR A 182 -3.93 -1.27 14.17
N VAL A 183 -3.93 -0.79 15.40
CA VAL A 183 -2.69 -0.40 16.09
C VAL A 183 -1.86 -1.63 16.41
N GLN A 184 -2.47 -2.75 16.83
CA GLN A 184 -1.76 -4.01 17.07
C GLN A 184 -0.99 -4.47 15.83
N ALA A 185 -1.64 -4.45 14.66
CA ALA A 185 -1.00 -4.80 13.38
C ALA A 185 0.15 -3.84 13.02
N LEU A 186 -0.03 -2.53 13.21
CA LEU A 186 1.02 -1.54 12.94
C LEU A 186 2.22 -1.67 13.89
N LEU A 187 1.97 -1.99 15.16
CA LEU A 187 3.02 -2.26 16.13
C LEU A 187 3.82 -3.51 15.75
N TYR A 188 3.15 -4.59 15.33
CA TYR A 188 3.83 -5.79 14.85
C TYR A 188 4.80 -5.50 13.71
N VAL A 189 4.38 -4.69 12.74
CA VAL A 189 5.25 -4.23 11.64
C VAL A 189 6.41 -3.37 12.18
N ALA A 190 6.14 -2.43 13.09
CA ALA A 190 7.17 -1.58 13.69
C ALA A 190 8.24 -2.39 14.44
N MET A 191 7.82 -3.38 15.21
CA MET A 191 8.71 -4.27 15.99
C MET A 191 9.64 -5.09 15.08
N SER A 192 9.19 -5.41 13.87
CA SER A 192 9.98 -6.18 12.88
C SER A 192 10.90 -5.31 12.01
N ASP A 193 10.70 -3.99 12.00
CA ASP A 193 11.40 -3.05 11.11
C ASP A 193 12.73 -2.54 11.70
N ASP A 194 12.78 -2.23 13.00
CA ASP A 194 13.98 -1.74 13.69
C ASP A 194 14.19 -2.50 15.01
N MET A 195 15.00 -3.56 14.93
CA MET A 195 15.24 -4.47 16.05
C MET A 195 15.94 -3.79 17.24
N ASP A 196 16.76 -2.75 17.01
CA ASP A 196 17.44 -2.06 18.09
C ASP A 196 16.46 -1.20 18.89
N LYS A 197 15.58 -0.45 18.22
CA LYS A 197 14.48 0.26 18.90
C LYS A 197 13.48 -0.67 19.57
N PHE A 198 13.25 -1.84 18.99
CA PHE A 198 12.42 -2.84 19.64
C PHE A 198 13.05 -3.35 20.94
N ARG A 199 14.37 -3.59 20.98
CA ARG A 199 15.07 -3.95 22.22
C ARG A 199 14.98 -2.85 23.29
N GLU A 200 15.08 -1.57 22.91
CA GLU A 200 14.88 -0.46 23.84
C GLU A 200 13.45 -0.46 24.42
N PHE A 201 12.46 -0.77 23.58
CA PHE A 201 11.07 -0.94 24.00
C PHE A 201 10.91 -2.08 25.01
N GLU A 202 11.45 -3.27 24.72
CA GLU A 202 11.42 -4.43 25.62
C GLU A 202 12.10 -4.11 26.95
N GLN A 203 13.26 -3.45 26.90
CA GLN A 203 14.00 -3.06 28.10
C GLN A 203 13.19 -2.09 28.98
N ALA A 204 12.48 -1.14 28.38
CA ALA A 204 11.59 -0.25 29.13
C ALA A 204 10.46 -1.03 29.81
N GLU A 205 9.85 -2.00 29.12
CA GLU A 205 8.82 -2.87 29.70
C GLU A 205 9.34 -3.66 30.91
N VAL A 206 10.51 -4.30 30.76
CA VAL A 206 11.18 -5.06 31.83
C VAL A 206 11.49 -4.15 33.02
N ASN A 207 11.97 -2.94 32.77
CA ASN A 207 12.29 -1.96 33.83
C ASN A 207 11.04 -1.49 34.57
N VAL A 208 9.92 -1.25 33.88
CA VAL A 208 8.63 -0.91 34.51
C VAL A 208 8.18 -2.07 35.40
N ARG A 209 8.25 -3.31 34.90
CA ARG A 209 7.86 -4.52 35.65
C ARG A 209 8.73 -4.72 36.89
N GLY A 210 10.04 -4.57 36.75
CA GLY A 210 11.02 -4.68 37.83
C GLY A 210 10.89 -3.57 38.87
N THR A 211 10.60 -2.34 38.45
CA THR A 211 10.40 -1.23 39.39
C THR A 211 9.08 -1.37 40.15
N LEU A 212 8.00 -1.79 39.46
CA LEU A 212 6.69 -2.04 40.06
C LEU A 212 6.76 -3.06 41.20
N SER A 213 7.57 -4.12 41.05
CA SER A 213 7.73 -5.17 42.07
C SER A 213 8.47 -4.69 43.32
N GLN A 214 9.28 -3.63 43.19
CA GLN A 214 10.09 -3.06 44.27
C GLN A 214 9.42 -1.88 45.00
N ILE A 215 8.34 -1.32 44.46
CA ILE A 215 7.57 -0.25 45.13
C ILE A 215 6.78 -0.82 46.31
N HIS A 216 6.83 -0.10 47.44
CA HIS A 216 6.09 -0.46 48.65
C HIS A 216 4.57 -0.30 48.46
N ASN A 217 3.76 -1.20 49.04
CA ASN A 217 2.31 -1.23 48.83
C ASN A 217 1.60 0.07 49.24
N ASP A 218 2.11 0.79 50.24
CA ASP A 218 1.49 2.03 50.72
C ASP A 218 1.83 3.25 49.84
N ALA A 219 2.87 3.16 49.00
CA ALA A 219 3.34 4.27 48.18
C ALA A 219 2.59 4.36 46.83
N LEU A 220 2.06 3.24 46.33
CA LEU A 220 1.31 3.17 45.07
C LEU A 220 -0.04 2.48 45.29
N PRO A 221 -1.18 3.14 45.02
CA PRO A 221 -2.50 2.54 45.18
C PRO A 221 -2.66 1.23 44.40
N ALA A 222 -3.33 0.25 45.00
CA ALA A 222 -3.54 -1.07 44.41
C ALA A 222 -4.20 -1.01 43.01
N GLN A 223 -5.12 -0.07 42.81
CA GLN A 223 -5.78 0.14 41.50
C GLN A 223 -4.79 0.56 40.41
N ALA A 224 -3.88 1.51 40.72
CA ALA A 224 -2.86 1.95 39.76
C ALA A 224 -1.90 0.79 39.46
N ARG A 225 -1.52 0.01 40.48
CA ARG A 225 -0.68 -1.19 40.33
C ARG A 225 -1.33 -2.24 39.43
N GLN A 226 -2.63 -2.50 39.61
CA GLN A 226 -3.38 -3.43 38.78
C GLN A 226 -3.44 -2.96 37.31
N LYS A 227 -3.67 -1.67 37.07
CA LYS A 227 -3.68 -1.12 35.70
C LYS A 227 -2.34 -1.28 35.01
N VAL A 228 -1.23 -1.01 35.69
CA VAL A 228 0.12 -1.23 35.12
C VAL A 228 0.30 -2.71 34.77
N THR A 229 -0.04 -3.63 35.69
CA THR A 229 0.08 -5.08 35.44
C THR A 229 -0.79 -5.54 34.27
N ALA A 230 -2.03 -5.05 34.17
CA ALA A 230 -2.92 -5.40 33.07
C ALA A 230 -2.37 -4.91 31.72
N MET A 231 -1.92 -3.65 31.67
CA MET A 231 -1.28 -3.05 30.50
C MET A 231 -0.04 -3.83 30.04
N LEU A 232 0.84 -4.17 30.98
CA LEU A 232 2.03 -4.97 30.70
C LEU A 232 1.67 -6.34 30.10
N ASN A 233 0.66 -7.02 30.66
CA ASN A 233 0.22 -8.31 30.13
C ASN A 233 -0.39 -8.19 28.73
N SER A 234 -1.10 -7.10 28.43
CA SER A 234 -1.62 -6.84 27.08
C SER A 234 -0.52 -6.53 26.07
N LEU A 235 0.55 -5.83 26.47
CA LEU A 235 1.71 -5.61 25.60
C LEU A 235 2.45 -6.91 25.26
N SER A 236 2.67 -7.79 26.25
CA SER A 236 3.34 -9.08 26.01
C SER A 236 2.57 -9.93 24.99
N LYS A 237 1.23 -9.92 25.01
CA LYS A 237 0.40 -10.62 24.01
C LYS A 237 0.60 -10.14 22.58
N ILE A 238 0.93 -8.86 22.38
CA ILE A 238 1.20 -8.30 21.04
C ILE A 238 2.57 -8.74 20.54
N GLN A 239 3.55 -8.85 21.43
CA GLN A 239 4.88 -9.37 21.08
C GLN A 239 4.82 -10.86 20.72
N GLU A 240 3.95 -11.62 21.38
CA GLU A 240 3.67 -13.03 21.08
C GLU A 240 2.75 -13.22 19.87
N PHE A 241 2.22 -12.13 19.29
CA PHE A 241 1.32 -12.20 18.15
C PHE A 241 2.05 -12.73 16.92
N ALA A 242 1.85 -14.01 16.61
CA ALA A 242 2.19 -14.54 15.30
C ALA A 242 1.06 -14.16 14.33
N PRO A 243 1.35 -13.49 13.19
CA PRO A 243 0.34 -13.29 12.18
C PRO A 243 -0.20 -14.65 11.76
N PRO A 244 -1.51 -14.80 11.51
CA PRO A 244 -2.03 -16.04 10.98
C PRO A 244 -1.24 -16.38 9.71
N SER A 245 -0.64 -17.57 9.69
CA SER A 245 0.07 -18.10 8.50
C SER A 245 -0.89 -18.35 7.32
N GLN A 246 -2.19 -18.22 7.56
CA GLN A 246 -3.23 -18.23 6.54
C GLN A 246 -3.43 -16.82 5.97
N ALA A 247 -3.48 -16.73 4.64
CA ALA A 247 -3.85 -15.51 3.96
C ALA A 247 -5.19 -14.99 4.50
N VAL A 248 -5.20 -13.74 4.99
CA VAL A 248 -6.40 -13.06 5.52
C VAL A 248 -7.46 -12.88 4.42
N LEU A 249 -7.01 -12.83 3.17
CA LEU A 249 -7.82 -12.82 1.96
C LEU A 249 -7.18 -13.80 0.98
N GLU A 250 -7.71 -15.00 0.90
CA GLU A 250 -7.46 -15.86 -0.25
C GLU A 250 -8.38 -15.34 -1.37
N VAL A 251 -7.86 -14.45 -2.22
CA VAL A 251 -8.56 -14.05 -3.44
C VAL A 251 -8.49 -15.24 -4.39
N THR A 252 -9.36 -16.21 -4.18
CA THR A 252 -9.43 -17.47 -4.93
C THR A 252 -9.79 -17.25 -6.39
N THR A 253 -10.38 -16.09 -6.72
CA THR A 253 -10.77 -15.73 -8.10
C THR A 253 -10.63 -14.22 -8.33
N LEU A 254 -9.44 -13.77 -8.77
CA LEU A 254 -9.43 -12.51 -9.53
C LEU A 254 -10.10 -12.80 -10.89
N PRO A 255 -11.05 -11.98 -11.37
CA PRO A 255 -11.66 -12.19 -12.68
C PRO A 255 -10.65 -12.07 -13.83
N ILE A 256 -9.49 -11.44 -13.58
CA ILE A 256 -8.36 -11.27 -14.50
C ILE A 256 -7.07 -11.44 -13.69
N CYS A 257 -6.02 -12.01 -14.27
CA CYS A 257 -4.70 -12.15 -13.65
C CYS A 257 -3.76 -11.01 -14.08
N PRO A 258 -3.59 -9.92 -13.30
CA PRO A 258 -2.88 -8.73 -13.77
C PRO A 258 -1.40 -8.99 -14.05
N SER A 259 -0.78 -9.91 -13.30
CA SER A 259 0.61 -10.31 -13.51
C SER A 259 0.84 -10.88 -14.90
N ILE A 260 -0.07 -11.75 -15.38
CA ILE A 260 0.01 -12.30 -16.74
C ILE A 260 -0.23 -11.21 -17.77
N SER A 261 -1.23 -10.35 -17.56
CA SER A 261 -1.51 -9.24 -18.48
C SER A 261 -0.32 -8.29 -18.63
N VAL A 262 0.37 -7.96 -17.54
CA VAL A 262 1.56 -7.09 -17.55
C VAL A 262 2.72 -7.78 -18.28
N LEU A 263 2.98 -9.05 -18.02
CA LEU A 263 4.04 -9.80 -18.71
C LEU A 263 3.78 -9.85 -20.22
N VAL A 264 2.55 -10.15 -20.63
CA VAL A 264 2.13 -10.16 -22.03
C VAL A 264 2.31 -8.78 -22.67
N ALA A 265 1.93 -7.70 -21.97
CA ALA A 265 2.09 -6.33 -22.48
C ALA A 265 3.55 -5.92 -22.66
N ILE A 266 4.42 -6.26 -21.69
CA ILE A 266 5.87 -6.02 -21.80
C ILE A 266 6.40 -6.77 -23.02
N GLU A 267 6.04 -8.04 -23.19
CA GLU A 267 6.56 -8.85 -24.28
C GLU A 267 6.06 -8.38 -25.65
N ALA A 268 4.76 -8.04 -25.76
CA ALA A 268 4.16 -7.57 -27.00
C ALA A 268 4.70 -6.20 -27.43
N ILE A 269 4.87 -5.26 -26.49
CA ILE A 269 5.20 -3.86 -26.81
C ILE A 269 6.70 -3.61 -26.80
N LEU A 270 7.42 -4.09 -25.78
CA LEU A 270 8.83 -3.75 -25.56
C LEU A 270 9.78 -4.78 -26.18
N ASN A 271 9.33 -6.02 -26.38
CA ASN A 271 10.14 -7.13 -26.89
C ASN A 271 9.59 -7.79 -28.17
N PRO A 272 9.02 -7.06 -29.15
CA PRO A 272 8.31 -7.66 -30.28
C PRO A 272 9.20 -8.59 -31.13
N THR A 273 10.52 -8.37 -31.16
CA THR A 273 11.49 -9.16 -31.94
C THR A 273 12.38 -10.09 -31.11
N ASN A 274 12.27 -10.07 -29.78
CA ASN A 274 13.12 -10.90 -28.93
C ASN A 274 12.74 -12.39 -29.01
N ASP A 275 13.67 -13.26 -28.62
CA ASP A 275 13.39 -14.68 -28.42
C ASP A 275 12.35 -14.88 -27.30
N ILE A 276 11.46 -15.84 -27.51
CA ILE A 276 10.34 -16.12 -26.60
C ILE A 276 10.73 -16.92 -25.34
N GLN A 277 11.97 -17.42 -25.23
CA GLN A 277 12.41 -18.23 -24.08
C GLN A 277 12.28 -17.50 -22.73
N PRO A 278 12.78 -16.25 -22.57
CA PRO A 278 12.71 -15.58 -21.28
C PRO A 278 11.27 -15.34 -20.84
N PHE A 279 10.39 -15.02 -21.80
CA PHE A 279 8.97 -14.87 -21.54
C PHE A 279 8.32 -16.18 -21.06
N VAL A 280 8.59 -17.29 -21.74
CA VAL A 280 8.09 -18.62 -21.36
C VAL A 280 8.56 -19.03 -19.95
N GLU A 281 9.82 -18.74 -19.60
CA GLU A 281 10.36 -19.00 -18.27
C GLU A 281 9.67 -18.16 -17.19
N GLN A 282 9.48 -16.86 -17.44
CA GLN A 282 8.76 -15.96 -16.54
C GLN A 282 7.32 -16.44 -16.31
N ILE A 283 6.60 -16.76 -17.37
CA ILE A 283 5.23 -17.27 -17.32
C ILE A 283 5.16 -18.59 -16.53
N SER A 284 6.12 -19.48 -16.73
CA SER A 284 6.19 -20.78 -16.02
C SER A 284 6.48 -20.62 -14.53
N VAL A 285 7.26 -19.61 -14.14
CA VAL A 285 7.48 -19.26 -12.73
C VAL A 285 6.21 -18.66 -12.13
N THR A 286 5.56 -17.73 -12.83
CA THR A 286 4.31 -17.10 -12.40
C THR A 286 3.19 -18.12 -12.23
N GLU A 287 3.02 -19.06 -13.17
CA GLU A 287 2.09 -20.18 -13.07
C GLU A 287 2.25 -20.95 -11.76
N LYS A 288 3.50 -21.29 -11.39
CA LYS A 288 3.80 -22.04 -10.16
C LYS A 288 3.57 -21.22 -8.90
N LEU A 289 4.01 -19.96 -8.89
CA LEU A 289 3.86 -19.06 -7.74
C LEU A 289 2.39 -18.75 -7.45
N MET A 290 1.60 -18.53 -8.50
CA MET A 290 0.17 -18.20 -8.40
C MET A 290 -0.73 -19.44 -8.42
N LYS A 291 -0.17 -20.65 -8.55
CA LYS A 291 -0.89 -21.93 -8.63
C LYS A 291 -1.99 -21.94 -9.71
N LEU A 292 -1.71 -21.36 -10.88
CA LEU A 292 -2.68 -21.27 -11.97
C LEU A 292 -2.88 -22.64 -12.63
N THR A 293 -4.13 -22.95 -12.99
CA THR A 293 -4.42 -24.09 -13.87
C THR A 293 -4.02 -23.75 -15.32
N ARG A 294 -3.63 -24.75 -16.10
CA ARG A 294 -3.25 -24.55 -17.52
C ARG A 294 -4.37 -23.93 -18.36
N PRO A 295 -5.64 -24.41 -18.30
CA PRO A 295 -6.74 -23.75 -18.99
C PRO A 295 -6.89 -22.27 -18.63
N TYR A 296 -6.80 -21.94 -17.34
CA TYR A 296 -6.92 -20.55 -16.90
C TYR A 296 -5.74 -19.70 -17.40
N LEU A 297 -4.51 -20.21 -17.34
CA LEU A 297 -3.34 -19.52 -17.87
C LEU A 297 -3.49 -19.23 -19.37
N TYR A 298 -3.89 -20.21 -20.18
CA TYR A 298 -4.12 -19.99 -21.61
C TYR A 298 -5.22 -18.96 -21.86
N SER A 299 -6.32 -19.02 -21.10
CA SER A 299 -7.38 -18.02 -21.15
C SER A 299 -6.85 -16.61 -20.88
N GLU A 300 -6.04 -16.44 -19.84
CA GLU A 300 -5.45 -15.14 -19.45
C GLU A 300 -4.45 -14.62 -20.48
N LEU A 301 -3.62 -15.48 -21.07
CA LEU A 301 -2.70 -15.07 -22.15
C LEU A 301 -3.46 -14.51 -23.36
N ILE A 302 -4.51 -15.22 -23.79
CA ILE A 302 -5.31 -14.80 -24.94
C ILE A 302 -6.14 -13.55 -24.59
N ARG A 303 -6.71 -13.49 -23.38
CA ARG A 303 -7.44 -12.33 -22.87
C ARG A 303 -6.58 -11.07 -22.88
N ALA A 304 -5.34 -11.16 -22.38
CA ALA A 304 -4.39 -10.06 -22.39
C ALA A 304 -4.06 -9.58 -23.81
N CYS A 305 -3.91 -10.51 -24.77
CA CYS A 305 -3.70 -10.18 -26.18
C CYS A 305 -4.87 -9.38 -26.77
N PHE A 306 -6.12 -9.81 -26.52
CA PHE A 306 -7.31 -9.14 -27.04
C PHE A 306 -7.56 -7.79 -26.36
N MET A 307 -7.31 -7.67 -25.04
CA MET A 307 -7.31 -6.37 -24.35
C MET A 307 -6.27 -5.43 -24.96
N GLY A 308 -5.05 -5.90 -25.21
CA GLY A 308 -4.00 -5.11 -25.85
C GLY A 308 -4.35 -4.63 -27.25
N LEU A 309 -4.99 -5.49 -28.05
CA LEU A 309 -5.51 -5.12 -29.37
C LEU A 309 -6.59 -4.03 -29.29
N ILE A 310 -7.45 -4.07 -28.27
CA ILE A 310 -8.46 -3.02 -28.01
C ILE A 310 -7.82 -1.70 -27.56
N ASP A 311 -6.79 -1.74 -26.73
CA ASP A 311 -6.18 -0.54 -26.15
C ASP A 311 -5.11 0.10 -27.03
N ALA A 312 -4.68 -0.59 -28.09
CA ALA A 312 -3.70 -0.05 -29.06
C ALA A 312 -4.25 1.20 -29.77
N ASN A 313 -3.81 2.39 -29.35
CA ASN A 313 -4.22 3.67 -29.93
C ASN A 313 -3.33 4.12 -31.10
N GLU A 314 -2.12 3.58 -31.21
CA GLU A 314 -1.15 3.89 -32.26
C GLU A 314 -1.00 2.70 -33.23
N LYS A 315 -0.88 2.99 -34.54
CA LYS A 315 -0.79 1.95 -35.59
C LYS A 315 0.37 0.97 -35.37
N ASP A 316 1.51 1.45 -34.89
CA ASP A 316 2.68 0.60 -34.64
C ASP A 316 2.45 -0.34 -33.45
N ASN A 317 1.75 0.13 -32.41
CA ASN A 317 1.37 -0.71 -31.28
C ASN A 317 0.33 -1.76 -31.67
N GLU A 318 -0.63 -1.42 -32.55
CA GLU A 318 -1.60 -2.39 -33.07
C GLU A 318 -0.91 -3.53 -33.83
N LEU A 319 0.09 -3.21 -34.66
CA LEU A 319 0.88 -4.21 -35.37
C LEU A 319 1.68 -5.10 -34.41
N ASN A 320 2.31 -4.53 -33.40
CA ASN A 320 3.04 -5.28 -32.37
C ASN A 320 2.12 -6.25 -31.62
N TRP A 321 0.95 -5.78 -31.19
CA TRP A 321 -0.07 -6.61 -30.53
C TRP A 321 -0.58 -7.73 -31.43
N ALA A 322 -0.87 -7.44 -32.70
CA ALA A 322 -1.35 -8.44 -33.63
C ALA A 322 -0.26 -9.47 -34.00
N ALA A 323 1.00 -9.04 -34.18
CA ALA A 323 2.13 -9.96 -34.37
C ALA A 323 2.34 -10.85 -33.14
N PHE A 324 2.25 -10.29 -31.94
CA PHE A 324 2.33 -11.08 -30.72
C PHE A 324 1.18 -12.09 -30.64
N THR A 325 -0.05 -11.65 -30.84
CA THR A 325 -1.27 -12.47 -30.70
C THR A 325 -1.33 -13.62 -31.70
N TYR A 326 -1.02 -13.37 -32.97
CA TYR A 326 -1.23 -14.36 -34.03
C TYR A 326 0.03 -15.12 -34.44
N LEU A 327 1.23 -14.60 -34.15
CA LEU A 327 2.50 -15.27 -34.52
C LEU A 327 3.28 -15.77 -33.30
N LYS A 328 3.55 -14.90 -32.31
CA LYS A 328 4.35 -15.29 -31.15
C LYS A 328 3.58 -16.17 -30.16
N LEU A 329 2.32 -15.85 -29.86
CA LEU A 329 1.54 -16.57 -28.85
C LEU A 329 1.40 -18.07 -29.16
N PRO A 330 1.09 -18.52 -30.40
CA PRO A 330 1.13 -19.94 -30.74
C PRO A 330 2.49 -20.58 -30.43
N GLN A 331 3.59 -19.90 -30.76
CA GLN A 331 4.94 -20.41 -30.50
C GLN A 331 5.27 -20.46 -29.01
N VAL A 332 4.82 -19.48 -28.22
CA VAL A 332 4.91 -19.49 -26.75
C VAL A 332 4.24 -20.74 -26.20
N VAL A 333 3.01 -21.03 -26.65
CA VAL A 333 2.23 -22.18 -26.20
C VAL A 333 2.89 -23.50 -26.62
N VAL A 334 3.43 -23.60 -27.85
CA VAL A 334 4.25 -24.75 -28.29
C VAL A 334 5.46 -24.95 -27.37
N LYS A 335 6.22 -23.88 -27.08
CA LYS A 335 7.45 -23.96 -26.26
C LYS A 335 7.13 -24.33 -24.81
N MET A 336 6.02 -23.84 -24.27
CA MET A 336 5.51 -24.24 -22.96
C MET A 336 5.22 -25.75 -22.89
N ASN A 337 4.60 -26.32 -23.93
CA ASN A 337 4.38 -27.77 -24.02
C ASN A 337 5.68 -28.56 -24.09
N GLN A 338 6.64 -28.09 -24.88
CA GLN A 338 7.94 -28.75 -25.03
C GLN A 338 8.73 -28.79 -23.70
N GLN A 339 8.65 -27.73 -22.90
CA GLN A 339 9.33 -27.65 -21.60
C GLN A 339 8.63 -28.47 -20.50
N ALA A 340 7.30 -28.59 -20.57
CA ALA A 340 6.51 -29.34 -19.59
C ALA A 340 5.42 -30.17 -20.29
N PRO A 341 5.80 -31.30 -20.94
CA PRO A 341 4.86 -32.11 -21.71
C PRO A 341 3.72 -32.63 -20.83
N ARG A 342 2.48 -32.49 -21.31
CA ARG A 342 1.29 -33.07 -20.68
C ARG A 342 0.45 -33.81 -21.71
N ASN A 343 -0.13 -34.95 -21.30
CA ASN A 343 -0.96 -35.77 -22.16
C ASN A 343 -2.24 -35.05 -22.63
N ASP A 344 -2.77 -34.13 -21.81
CA ASP A 344 -4.05 -33.44 -22.06
C ASP A 344 -3.86 -32.01 -22.60
N PHE A 345 -2.70 -31.69 -23.15
CA PHE A 345 -2.34 -30.31 -23.53
C PHE A 345 -3.33 -29.64 -24.51
N SER A 346 -3.75 -30.37 -25.55
CA SER A 346 -4.75 -29.86 -26.52
C SER A 346 -6.11 -29.63 -25.85
N THR A 347 -6.49 -30.49 -24.91
CA THR A 347 -7.70 -30.34 -24.10
C THR A 347 -7.60 -29.13 -23.17
N ASP A 348 -6.44 -28.88 -22.56
CA ASP A 348 -6.21 -27.72 -21.70
C ASP A 348 -6.35 -26.40 -22.48
N ILE A 349 -5.84 -26.34 -23.72
CA ILE A 349 -5.99 -25.16 -24.60
C ILE A 349 -7.46 -24.96 -24.96
N GLU A 350 -8.14 -26.03 -25.38
CA GLU A 350 -9.56 -25.96 -25.70
C GLU A 350 -10.38 -25.43 -24.52
N GLN A 351 -10.16 -25.96 -23.31
CA GLN A 351 -10.81 -25.47 -22.09
C GLN A 351 -10.46 -24.01 -21.79
N GLY A 352 -9.22 -23.59 -22.04
CA GLY A 352 -8.80 -22.20 -21.86
C GLY A 352 -9.51 -21.23 -22.81
N ILE A 353 -9.71 -21.64 -24.06
CA ILE A 353 -10.49 -20.86 -25.03
C ILE A 353 -11.97 -20.88 -24.66
N ASP A 354 -12.50 -22.02 -24.21
CA ASP A 354 -13.87 -22.14 -23.74
C ASP A 354 -14.16 -21.21 -22.54
N LEU A 355 -13.20 -21.07 -21.61
CA LEU A 355 -13.24 -20.08 -20.53
C LEU A 355 -13.21 -18.64 -21.06
N LEU A 356 -12.43 -18.38 -22.11
CA LEU A 356 -12.35 -17.05 -22.74
C LEU A 356 -13.66 -16.67 -23.42
N LEU A 357 -14.37 -17.62 -24.04
CA LEU A 357 -15.64 -17.37 -24.73
C LEU A 357 -16.73 -16.80 -23.81
N ASN A 358 -16.63 -17.02 -22.49
CA ASN A 358 -17.50 -16.38 -21.49
C ASN A 358 -17.32 -14.84 -21.43
N SER A 359 -16.24 -14.30 -22.00
CA SER A 359 -15.93 -12.86 -22.05
C SER A 359 -16.51 -12.22 -23.32
N VAL A 360 -17.79 -12.45 -23.62
CA VAL A 360 -18.47 -12.01 -24.85
C VAL A 360 -18.25 -10.52 -25.17
N PRO A 361 -18.40 -9.56 -24.23
CA PRO A 361 -18.20 -8.14 -24.54
C PRO A 361 -16.77 -7.80 -25.00
N LEU A 362 -15.76 -8.47 -24.45
CA LEU A 362 -14.37 -8.29 -24.85
C LEU A 362 -14.16 -8.74 -26.29
N LEU A 363 -14.68 -9.92 -26.63
CA LEU A 363 -14.54 -10.51 -27.96
C LEU A 363 -15.29 -9.70 -29.02
N ASP A 364 -16.51 -9.26 -28.71
CA ASP A 364 -17.30 -8.42 -29.59
C ASP A 364 -16.62 -7.07 -29.84
N LEU A 365 -16.08 -6.44 -28.79
CA LEU A 365 -15.34 -5.19 -28.93
C LEU A 365 -14.07 -5.35 -29.77
N THR A 366 -13.34 -6.46 -29.59
CA THR A 366 -12.14 -6.79 -30.37
C THR A 366 -12.50 -6.98 -31.86
N ASP A 367 -13.55 -7.76 -32.14
CA ASP A 367 -14.05 -8.01 -33.49
C ASP A 367 -14.48 -6.72 -34.20
N ILE A 368 -15.19 -5.84 -33.49
CA ILE A 368 -15.64 -4.54 -34.00
C ILE A 368 -14.42 -3.68 -34.34
N LYS A 369 -13.45 -3.57 -33.43
CA LYS A 369 -12.26 -2.73 -33.62
C LYS A 369 -11.42 -3.20 -34.82
N LEU A 370 -11.17 -4.50 -34.92
CA LEU A 370 -10.30 -5.08 -35.96
C LEU A 370 -11.05 -5.43 -37.26
N ASN A 371 -12.37 -5.28 -37.27
CA ASN A 371 -13.25 -5.63 -38.39
C ASN A 371 -13.11 -7.11 -38.84
N CYS A 372 -12.89 -8.03 -37.90
CA CYS A 372 -12.71 -9.47 -38.15
C CYS A 372 -13.32 -10.34 -37.05
N ASP A 373 -13.29 -11.67 -37.23
CA ASP A 373 -13.49 -12.62 -36.13
C ASP A 373 -12.11 -12.96 -35.54
N CYS A 374 -11.77 -12.32 -34.43
CA CYS A 374 -10.44 -12.42 -33.84
C CYS A 374 -10.13 -13.83 -33.32
N VAL A 375 -11.14 -14.55 -32.83
CA VAL A 375 -11.04 -15.93 -32.35
C VAL A 375 -10.78 -16.87 -33.53
N GLN A 376 -11.47 -16.67 -34.65
CA GLN A 376 -11.23 -17.47 -35.86
C GLN A 376 -9.78 -17.39 -36.35
N PHE A 377 -9.20 -16.20 -36.42
CA PHE A 377 -7.79 -16.06 -36.83
C PHE A 377 -6.84 -16.75 -35.86
N LEU A 378 -7.09 -16.69 -34.55
CA LEU A 378 -6.26 -17.35 -33.57
C LEU A 378 -6.37 -18.88 -33.65
N LEU A 379 -7.60 -19.41 -33.80
CA LEU A 379 -7.84 -20.84 -33.93
C LEU A 379 -7.19 -21.44 -35.18
N LEU A 380 -7.14 -20.68 -36.28
CA LEU A 380 -6.42 -21.08 -37.49
C LEU A 380 -4.92 -21.27 -37.21
N GLU A 381 -4.29 -20.32 -36.53
CA GLU A 381 -2.86 -20.44 -36.17
C GLU A 381 -2.62 -21.55 -35.15
N PHE A 382 -3.52 -21.75 -34.18
CA PHE A 382 -3.42 -22.87 -33.24
C PHE A 382 -3.56 -24.23 -33.93
N THR A 383 -4.46 -24.35 -34.91
CA THR A 383 -4.63 -25.58 -35.69
C THR A 383 -3.39 -25.85 -36.55
N LYS A 384 -2.81 -24.79 -37.17
CA LYS A 384 -1.57 -24.87 -37.97
C LYS A 384 -0.36 -25.36 -37.18
N HIS A 385 -0.32 -25.07 -35.87
CA HIS A 385 0.74 -25.50 -34.96
C HIS A 385 0.40 -26.78 -34.18
N ASP A 386 -0.62 -27.53 -34.59
CA ASP A 386 -1.08 -28.78 -33.94
C ASP A 386 -1.40 -28.60 -32.44
N LEU A 387 -1.78 -27.38 -32.03
CA LEU A 387 -2.15 -27.07 -30.65
C LEU A 387 -3.56 -27.55 -30.29
N ILE A 388 -4.46 -27.55 -31.27
CA ILE A 388 -5.84 -28.03 -31.18
C ILE A 388 -6.21 -28.77 -32.46
N THR A 389 -7.19 -29.67 -32.39
CA THR A 389 -7.71 -30.37 -33.56
C THR A 389 -8.68 -29.49 -34.34
N GLU A 390 -8.89 -29.82 -35.61
CA GLU A 390 -9.89 -29.15 -36.45
C GLU A 390 -11.31 -29.29 -35.87
N SER A 391 -11.64 -30.42 -35.25
CA SER A 391 -12.93 -30.64 -34.60
C SER A 391 -13.14 -29.74 -33.37
N GLN A 392 -12.11 -29.53 -32.55
CA GLN A 392 -12.15 -28.59 -31.43
C GLN A 392 -12.32 -27.16 -31.93
N SER A 393 -11.56 -26.77 -32.95
CA SER A 393 -11.64 -25.45 -33.59
C SER A 393 -13.06 -25.16 -34.12
N GLN A 394 -13.66 -26.12 -34.83
CA GLN A 394 -15.04 -26.00 -35.33
C GLN A 394 -16.06 -25.85 -34.20
N ARG A 395 -15.90 -26.61 -33.10
CA ARG A 395 -16.78 -26.52 -31.93
C ARG A 395 -16.72 -25.14 -31.26
N LEU A 396 -15.51 -24.62 -31.04
CA LEU A 396 -15.29 -23.31 -30.44
C LEU A 396 -15.83 -22.18 -31.33
N LEU A 397 -15.65 -22.27 -32.65
CA LEU A 397 -16.22 -21.33 -33.62
C LEU A 397 -17.74 -21.37 -33.63
N HIS A 398 -18.34 -22.55 -33.60
CA HIS A 398 -19.79 -22.69 -33.55
C HIS A 398 -20.37 -22.01 -32.29
N ARG A 399 -19.75 -22.24 -31.13
CA ARG A 399 -20.12 -21.56 -29.88
C ARG A 399 -19.99 -20.04 -29.99
N ARG A 400 -18.83 -19.56 -30.47
CA ARG A 400 -18.59 -18.12 -30.69
C ARG A 400 -19.65 -17.49 -31.59
N SER A 401 -20.05 -18.15 -32.67
CA SER A 401 -21.08 -17.65 -33.58
C SER A 401 -22.49 -17.58 -32.97
N THR A 402 -22.76 -18.43 -31.97
CA THR A 402 -24.07 -18.50 -31.30
C THR A 402 -24.19 -17.49 -30.16
N GLU A 403 -23.08 -17.22 -29.45
CA GLU A 403 -23.05 -16.34 -28.27
C GLU A 403 -22.68 -14.88 -28.60
N SER A 404 -22.23 -14.59 -29.83
CA SER A 404 -21.87 -13.23 -30.25
C SER A 404 -23.10 -12.30 -30.25
N GLU A 405 -22.99 -11.13 -29.61
CA GLU A 405 -24.04 -10.11 -29.55
C GLU A 405 -23.73 -8.88 -30.42
N LYS A 406 -22.60 -8.90 -31.15
CA LYS A 406 -22.20 -7.80 -32.04
C LYS A 406 -23.30 -7.40 -33.04
N PRO A 407 -23.54 -6.10 -33.25
CA PRO A 407 -24.56 -5.63 -34.19
C PRO A 407 -24.23 -6.04 -35.62
N ALA A 408 -25.27 -6.34 -36.42
CA ALA A 408 -25.13 -6.61 -37.85
C ALA A 408 -24.53 -5.37 -38.55
N LYS A 409 -23.45 -5.56 -39.31
CA LYS A 409 -22.68 -4.47 -39.94
C LYS A 409 -23.58 -3.61 -40.85
N ALA A 410 -23.52 -2.29 -40.69
CA ALA A 410 -23.75 -1.36 -41.78
C ALA A 410 -22.41 -1.22 -42.56
N SER A 411 -22.40 -1.48 -43.87
CA SER A 411 -21.24 -1.26 -44.75
C SER A 411 -20.86 0.24 -44.76
N ASP A 412 -19.66 0.75 -45.04
CA ASP A 412 -18.63 0.44 -46.02
C ASP A 412 -17.31 1.13 -45.64
N VAL A 413 -16.25 0.40 -45.24
CA VAL A 413 -14.85 0.80 -45.49
C VAL A 413 -14.04 -0.46 -45.74
N ALA A 414 -13.48 -0.59 -46.95
CA ALA A 414 -12.72 -1.74 -47.41
C ALA A 414 -11.27 -1.77 -46.86
N THR A 415 -11.08 -1.55 -45.56
CA THR A 415 -9.78 -1.78 -44.91
C THR A 415 -9.65 -3.26 -44.56
N LYS A 416 -8.64 -3.93 -45.14
CA LYS A 416 -8.32 -5.33 -44.84
C LYS A 416 -7.99 -5.47 -43.34
N PRO A 417 -8.48 -6.52 -42.65
CA PRO A 417 -8.19 -6.71 -41.23
C PRO A 417 -6.69 -6.83 -40.97
N THR A 418 -6.19 -6.13 -39.95
CA THR A 418 -4.79 -6.18 -39.49
C THR A 418 -4.28 -7.61 -39.29
N PRO A 419 -5.05 -8.55 -38.69
CA PRO A 419 -4.63 -9.96 -38.58
C PRO A 419 -4.38 -10.62 -39.94
N SER A 420 -5.24 -10.36 -40.93
CA SER A 420 -5.09 -10.94 -42.28
C SER A 420 -3.86 -10.44 -43.02
N LEU A 421 -3.42 -9.21 -42.76
CA LEU A 421 -2.21 -8.64 -43.35
C LEU A 421 -0.95 -9.26 -42.76
N ILE A 422 -0.91 -9.41 -41.43
CA ILE A 422 0.24 -9.96 -40.70
C ILE A 422 0.44 -11.44 -41.03
N ILE A 423 -0.62 -12.25 -40.97
CA ILE A 423 -0.54 -13.68 -41.27
C ILE A 423 -0.08 -13.91 -42.72
N LYS A 424 -0.53 -13.09 -43.68
CA LYS A 424 -0.08 -13.19 -45.08
C LYS A 424 1.37 -12.74 -45.29
N ALA A 425 1.90 -11.89 -44.42
CA ALA A 425 3.28 -11.41 -44.50
C ALA A 425 4.29 -12.39 -43.89
N GLU A 426 3.85 -13.27 -42.98
CA GLU A 426 4.71 -14.24 -42.27
C GLU A 426 5.58 -15.10 -43.20
N PRO A 427 5.08 -15.74 -44.29
CA PRO A 427 5.92 -16.55 -45.17
C PRO A 427 7.01 -15.73 -45.87
N THR A 428 6.69 -14.47 -46.20
CA THR A 428 7.62 -13.54 -46.84
C THR A 428 8.74 -13.13 -45.88
N VAL A 429 8.40 -12.81 -44.62
CA VAL A 429 9.38 -12.49 -43.57
C VAL A 429 10.26 -13.70 -43.26
N GLY A 430 9.66 -14.89 -43.14
CA GLY A 430 10.40 -16.14 -42.93
C GLY A 430 11.34 -16.48 -44.09
N SER A 431 10.93 -16.21 -45.33
CA SER A 431 11.77 -16.42 -46.51
C SER A 431 12.93 -15.42 -46.56
N ILE A 432 12.69 -14.16 -46.22
CA ILE A 432 13.74 -13.13 -46.15
C ILE A 432 14.77 -13.49 -45.06
N LEU A 433 14.31 -13.88 -43.87
CA LEU A 433 15.20 -14.29 -42.78
C LEU A 433 16.03 -15.53 -43.15
N LYS A 434 15.41 -16.52 -43.82
CA LYS A 434 16.13 -17.70 -44.35
C LYS A 434 17.22 -17.33 -45.36
N VAL A 435 16.91 -16.43 -46.29
CA VAL A 435 17.88 -15.92 -47.28
C VAL A 435 19.03 -15.18 -46.58
N PHE A 436 18.76 -14.39 -45.55
CA PHE A 436 19.84 -13.73 -44.78
C PHE A 436 20.71 -14.72 -43.99
N THR A 437 20.13 -15.80 -43.47
CA THR A 437 20.91 -16.87 -42.81
C THR A 437 21.71 -17.74 -43.79
N GLU A 438 21.24 -17.94 -45.02
CA GLU A 438 21.97 -18.69 -46.06
C GLU A 438 23.09 -17.88 -46.72
N ILE A 439 23.00 -16.54 -46.71
CA ILE A 439 24.06 -15.64 -47.21
C ILE A 439 25.19 -15.46 -46.17
N SER A 440 24.98 -15.84 -44.91
CA SER A 440 25.96 -15.73 -43.82
C SER A 440 26.63 -17.06 -43.43
N SER A 441 26.41 -18.12 -44.21
CA SER A 441 27.18 -19.37 -44.25
C SER A 441 28.00 -19.46 -45.53
#